data_AF-A0A2J7PMD9-F1
#
_entry.id   AF-A0A2J7PMD9-F1
#
_cell.length_a   1.000
_cell.length_b   1.000
_cell.length_c   1.000
_cell.angle_alpha   90.00
_cell.angle_beta   90.00
_cell.angle_gamma   90.00
#
_symmetry.space_group_name_H-M   'P 1'
#
loop_
_entity.id
_entity.type
_entity.pdbx_description
1 polymer ?
#
loop_
_entity_poly.entity_id
_entity_poly.type
_entity_poly.pdbx_seq_one_letter_code
_entity_poly.pdbx_strand_id
1 'polypeptide(L)'
;MSSETDVSLPVVKLSVRDEYDYLWGKTKQALKYVYDHHLQDVDWFFKADDDTYTVVENLRYMLSGFSTSDPLHFGLRFKGNLKNGYMNGGAGYVLSREALKWLVEEALYDESKCLQDDFGPEDLELGKCLQNVGVNSVDTRDSYGRERFFYFPPESYIIPNYLPKDLWYWSFLYYPITLGMPCCSDTAITFHKVSPSQMHILEYLIYHLRPYGISYHHDVTQGPDTYSESSSIEGRAGTSLNATPADEKFSHPSQMKTAQLS
;
A
#
# COMPACT_ATOMS: atom_id res chain seq x y z
N MET A 1 14.45 -4.44 -6.10
CA MET A 1 15.04 -5.77 -6.32
C MET A 1 14.77 -6.17 -7.75
N SER A 2 15.72 -6.82 -8.40
CA SER A 2 15.68 -7.16 -9.82
C SER A 2 16.23 -8.55 -10.09
N SER A 3 15.96 -9.11 -11.27
CA SER A 3 16.68 -10.28 -11.78
C SER A 3 18.09 -9.95 -12.26
N GLU A 4 18.36 -8.67 -12.53
CA GLU A 4 19.63 -8.17 -13.01
C GLU A 4 20.38 -7.33 -11.96
N THR A 5 21.67 -7.10 -12.19
CA THR A 5 22.47 -6.17 -11.39
C THR A 5 22.55 -4.82 -12.10
N ASP A 6 22.38 -3.73 -11.37
CA ASP A 6 22.70 -2.38 -11.82
C ASP A 6 23.65 -1.74 -10.82
N VAL A 7 24.75 -1.16 -11.29
CA VAL A 7 25.76 -0.51 -10.44
C VAL A 7 25.40 0.94 -10.10
N SER A 8 24.46 1.53 -10.83
CA SER A 8 23.98 2.90 -10.61
C SER A 8 22.87 2.97 -9.53
N LEU A 9 22.24 1.83 -9.25
CA LEU A 9 21.16 1.70 -8.28
C LEU A 9 21.56 0.69 -7.18
N PRO A 10 21.09 0.82 -5.94
CA PRO A 10 21.33 -0.16 -4.88
C PRO A 10 20.46 -1.41 -5.08
N VAL A 11 20.65 -2.12 -6.19
CA VAL A 11 19.81 -3.26 -6.60
C VAL A 11 20.19 -4.51 -5.81
N VAL A 12 19.19 -5.11 -5.18
CA VAL A 12 19.27 -6.49 -4.68
C VAL A 12 18.87 -7.43 -5.83
N LYS A 13 19.83 -8.24 -6.30
CA LYS A 13 19.58 -9.26 -7.32
C LYS A 13 18.91 -10.49 -6.70
N LEU A 14 17.81 -10.92 -7.31
CA LEU A 14 17.09 -12.16 -6.96
C LEU A 14 17.34 -13.20 -8.06
N SER A 15 17.64 -14.43 -7.67
CA SER A 15 17.81 -15.55 -8.61
C SER A 15 16.45 -16.19 -8.94
N VAL A 16 15.58 -15.43 -9.58
CA VAL A 16 14.18 -15.81 -9.90
C VAL A 16 13.89 -15.57 -11.38
N ARG A 17 12.84 -16.22 -11.87
CA ARG A 17 12.32 -15.99 -13.22
C ARG A 17 11.60 -14.64 -13.28
N ASP A 18 11.99 -13.79 -14.23
CA ASP A 18 11.46 -12.43 -14.38
C ASP A 18 10.49 -12.37 -15.55
N GLU A 19 9.29 -12.90 -15.33
CA GLU A 19 8.20 -12.89 -16.28
C GLU A 19 6.92 -12.47 -15.56
N TYR A 20 6.01 -11.80 -16.28
CA TYR A 20 4.77 -11.27 -15.71
C TYR A 20 3.95 -12.33 -14.97
N ASP A 21 3.89 -13.54 -15.53
CA ASP A 21 3.15 -14.66 -14.95
C ASP A 21 3.81 -15.25 -13.69
N TYR A 22 5.07 -14.89 -13.40
CA TYR A 22 5.87 -15.38 -12.27
C TYR A 22 6.16 -14.29 -11.23
N LEU A 23 5.43 -13.17 -11.28
CA LEU A 23 5.58 -12.06 -10.33
C LEU A 23 5.33 -12.49 -8.88
N TRP A 24 4.49 -13.49 -8.65
CA TRP A 24 4.29 -14.06 -7.32
C TRP A 24 5.59 -14.63 -6.74
N GLY A 25 6.33 -15.45 -7.51
CA GLY A 25 7.64 -15.97 -7.13
C GLY A 25 8.66 -14.87 -6.83
N LYS A 26 8.74 -13.85 -7.72
CA LYS A 26 9.63 -12.68 -7.52
C LYS A 26 9.32 -11.97 -6.20
N THR A 27 8.04 -11.79 -5.89
CA THR A 27 7.60 -11.08 -4.67
C THR A 27 7.78 -11.90 -3.41
N LYS A 28 7.51 -13.22 -3.42
CA LYS A 28 7.86 -14.09 -2.28
C LYS A 28 9.32 -13.96 -1.90
N GLN A 29 10.22 -14.06 -2.89
CA GLN A 29 11.66 -13.96 -2.63
C GLN A 29 12.06 -12.55 -2.18
N ALA A 30 11.44 -11.52 -2.74
CA ALA A 30 11.68 -10.14 -2.33
C ALA A 30 11.27 -9.90 -0.87
N LEU A 31 10.04 -10.27 -0.50
CA LEU A 31 9.52 -10.10 0.86
C LEU A 31 10.29 -10.94 1.87
N LYS A 32 10.69 -12.17 1.50
CA LYS A 32 11.58 -12.98 2.33
C LYS A 32 12.95 -12.32 2.53
N TYR A 33 13.56 -11.78 1.48
CA TYR A 33 14.83 -11.07 1.61
C TYR A 33 14.70 -9.87 2.55
N VAL A 34 13.66 -9.05 2.37
CA VAL A 34 13.38 -7.90 3.24
C VAL A 34 13.17 -8.35 4.68
N TYR A 35 12.44 -9.44 4.91
CA TYR A 35 12.26 -10.02 6.23
C TYR A 35 13.60 -10.42 6.87
N ASP A 36 14.41 -11.19 6.14
CA ASP A 36 15.68 -11.74 6.66
C ASP A 36 16.71 -10.64 6.97
N HIS A 37 16.69 -9.51 6.26
CA HIS A 37 17.75 -8.49 6.33
C HIS A 37 17.31 -7.15 6.93
N HIS A 38 16.03 -6.80 6.83
CA HIS A 38 15.54 -5.45 7.10
C HIS A 38 14.29 -5.39 7.97
N LEU A 39 13.76 -6.52 8.46
CA LEU A 39 12.56 -6.53 9.32
C LEU A 39 12.69 -5.59 10.51
N GLN A 40 13.89 -5.51 11.11
CA GLN A 40 14.16 -4.68 12.28
C GLN A 40 14.61 -3.25 11.94
N ASP A 41 14.99 -2.99 10.67
CA ASP A 41 15.57 -1.72 10.24
C ASP A 41 14.54 -0.62 9.96
N VAL A 42 13.29 -1.00 9.65
CA VAL A 42 12.24 -0.09 9.20
C VAL A 42 10.88 -0.45 9.77
N ASP A 43 9.98 0.53 9.80
CA ASP A 43 8.63 0.41 10.37
C ASP A 43 7.59 -0.16 9.38
N TRP A 44 7.76 0.17 8.11
CA TRP A 44 6.79 -0.11 7.05
C TRP A 44 7.50 -0.60 5.79
N PHE A 45 6.87 -1.53 5.08
CA PHE A 45 7.39 -2.13 3.86
C PHE A 45 6.48 -1.78 2.71
N PHE A 46 6.94 -0.92 1.80
CA PHE A 46 6.17 -0.44 0.66
C PHE A 46 6.64 -1.11 -0.63
N LYS A 47 5.71 -1.75 -1.35
CA LYS A 47 5.91 -2.27 -2.70
C LYS A 47 5.25 -1.33 -3.70
N ALA A 48 5.97 -1.03 -4.78
CA ALA A 48 5.48 -0.28 -5.92
C ALA A 48 6.15 -0.82 -7.19
N ASP A 49 5.53 -0.57 -8.34
CA ASP A 49 6.14 -0.82 -9.65
C ASP A 49 7.00 0.39 -10.06
N ASP A 50 7.88 0.20 -11.04
CA ASP A 50 8.78 1.25 -11.54
C ASP A 50 8.06 2.34 -12.35
N ASP A 51 6.78 2.12 -12.68
CA ASP A 51 5.85 3.07 -13.28
C ASP A 51 4.78 3.61 -12.28
N THR A 52 5.02 3.45 -10.97
CA THR A 52 4.19 4.04 -9.91
C THR A 52 4.83 5.31 -9.34
N TYR A 53 4.23 6.48 -9.59
CA TYR A 53 4.66 7.72 -8.94
C TYR A 53 4.12 7.78 -7.51
N THR A 54 4.98 8.04 -6.52
CA THR A 54 4.63 8.03 -5.09
C THR A 54 4.94 9.36 -4.41
N VAL A 55 3.96 9.94 -3.74
CA VAL A 55 4.12 11.09 -2.83
C VAL A 55 4.40 10.55 -1.42
N VAL A 56 5.68 10.41 -1.09
CA VAL A 56 6.14 9.73 0.14
C VAL A 56 5.68 10.44 1.41
N GLU A 57 5.57 11.77 1.38
CA GLU A 57 5.08 12.59 2.48
C GLU A 57 3.64 12.24 2.83
N ASN A 58 2.79 12.06 1.82
CA ASN A 58 1.39 11.68 2.00
C ASN A 58 1.26 10.24 2.52
N LEU A 59 2.15 9.34 2.06
CA LEU A 59 2.22 7.99 2.58
C LEU A 59 2.61 7.98 4.07
N ARG A 60 3.66 8.73 4.43
CA ARG A 60 4.10 8.89 5.83
C ARG A 60 3.00 9.49 6.70
N TYR A 61 2.29 10.50 6.19
CA TYR A 61 1.17 11.10 6.88
C TYR A 61 0.11 10.06 7.20
N MET A 62 -0.40 9.32 6.22
CA MET A 62 -1.41 8.28 6.44
C MET A 62 -0.93 7.23 7.44
N LEU A 63 0.28 6.71 7.28
CA LEU A 63 0.82 5.64 8.14
C LEU A 63 1.09 6.09 9.58
N SER A 64 1.25 7.40 9.83
CA SER A 64 1.50 7.91 11.19
C SER A 64 0.34 7.68 12.17
N GLY A 65 -0.84 7.32 11.66
CA GLY A 65 -2.02 6.99 12.47
C GLY A 65 -2.12 5.52 12.89
N PHE A 66 -1.15 4.69 12.53
CA PHE A 66 -1.22 3.25 12.69
C PHE A 66 -0.02 2.70 13.48
N SER A 67 -0.25 1.61 14.22
CA SER A 67 0.80 0.86 14.89
C SER A 67 1.43 -0.14 13.93
N THR A 68 2.76 -0.20 13.91
CA THR A 68 3.51 -1.19 13.12
C THR A 68 3.42 -2.60 13.67
N SER A 69 3.03 -2.72 14.95
CA SER A 69 2.84 -4.00 15.66
C SER A 69 1.49 -4.64 15.37
N ASP A 70 0.58 -3.90 14.73
CA ASP A 70 -0.68 -4.46 14.25
C ASP A 70 -0.45 -5.07 12.87
N PRO A 71 -1.01 -6.26 12.56
CA PRO A 71 -0.83 -6.92 11.28
C PRO A 71 -1.69 -6.26 10.21
N LEU A 72 -1.20 -5.19 9.60
CA LEU A 72 -1.91 -4.33 8.65
C LEU A 72 -1.36 -4.41 7.22
N HIS A 73 -2.27 -4.35 6.24
CA HIS A 73 -2.04 -4.30 4.80
C HIS A 73 -2.84 -3.15 4.17
N PHE A 74 -2.17 -2.24 3.46
CA PHE A 74 -2.72 -1.00 2.89
C PHE A 74 -2.52 -0.97 1.38
N GLY A 75 -3.44 -0.34 0.63
CA GLY A 75 -3.29 -0.08 -0.79
C GLY A 75 -4.63 0.25 -1.45
N LEU A 76 -4.71 0.11 -2.77
CA LEU A 76 -5.97 0.20 -3.52
C LEU A 76 -6.70 -1.14 -3.46
N ARG A 77 -7.85 -1.18 -2.78
CA ARG A 77 -8.57 -2.44 -2.57
C ARG A 77 -9.39 -2.87 -3.79
N PHE A 78 -9.06 -4.04 -4.32
CA PHE A 78 -9.82 -4.75 -5.35
C PHE A 78 -10.63 -5.91 -4.77
N LYS A 79 -11.77 -6.19 -5.41
CA LYS A 79 -12.61 -7.38 -5.25
C LYS A 79 -11.95 -8.50 -6.04
N GLY A 80 -11.76 -9.67 -5.43
CA GLY A 80 -11.03 -10.79 -6.05
C GLY A 80 -11.59 -12.16 -5.66
N ASN A 81 -12.92 -12.28 -5.49
CA ASN A 81 -13.56 -13.42 -4.83
C ASN A 81 -12.99 -13.72 -3.42
N LEU A 82 -12.36 -12.71 -2.82
CA LEU A 82 -11.86 -12.72 -1.45
C LEU A 82 -12.81 -11.91 -0.57
N LYS A 83 -13.10 -12.43 0.63
CA LYS A 83 -14.02 -11.78 1.58
C LYS A 83 -13.63 -10.32 1.84
N ASN A 84 -12.33 -10.05 2.03
CA ASN A 84 -11.83 -8.71 2.32
C ASN A 84 -11.14 -8.05 1.11
N GLY A 85 -11.29 -8.62 -0.10
CA GLY A 85 -10.57 -8.16 -1.28
C GLY A 85 -9.06 -8.41 -1.21
N TYR A 86 -8.29 -7.69 -2.01
CA TYR A 86 -6.83 -7.66 -2.00
C TYR A 86 -6.33 -6.27 -2.41
N MET A 87 -5.07 -5.93 -2.16
CA MET A 87 -4.51 -4.63 -2.55
C MET A 87 -3.84 -4.76 -3.90
N ASN A 88 -4.23 -3.94 -4.88
CA ASN A 88 -3.70 -4.01 -6.22
C ASN A 88 -2.18 -3.73 -6.26
N GLY A 89 -1.44 -4.58 -6.96
CA GLY A 89 0.03 -4.53 -6.99
C GLY A 89 0.60 -3.28 -7.67
N GLY A 90 -0.01 -2.83 -8.77
CA GLY A 90 0.50 -1.68 -9.55
C GLY A 90 0.25 -0.33 -8.87
N ALA A 91 -0.91 -0.19 -8.23
CA ALA A 91 -1.17 0.97 -7.36
C ALA A 91 -0.20 1.05 -6.16
N GLY A 92 0.49 -0.05 -5.86
CA GLY A 92 1.37 -0.19 -4.72
C GLY A 92 0.60 -0.53 -3.43
N TYR A 93 1.30 -1.17 -2.51
CA TYR A 93 0.75 -1.58 -1.22
C TYR A 93 1.80 -1.52 -0.11
N VAL A 94 1.34 -1.43 1.13
CA VAL A 94 2.18 -1.34 2.32
C VAL A 94 1.87 -2.50 3.26
N LEU A 95 2.91 -3.11 3.81
CA LEU A 95 2.81 -4.05 4.93
C LEU A 95 3.40 -3.41 6.18
N SER A 96 2.67 -3.55 7.30
CA SER A 96 3.25 -3.38 8.63
C SER A 96 4.37 -4.40 8.90
N ARG A 97 5.20 -4.11 9.90
CA ARG A 97 6.21 -5.04 10.40
C ARG A 97 5.60 -6.37 10.84
N GLU A 98 4.50 -6.33 11.57
CA GLU A 98 3.85 -7.56 12.03
C GLU A 98 3.21 -8.35 10.88
N ALA A 99 2.63 -7.67 9.87
CA ALA A 99 2.09 -8.36 8.69
C ALA A 99 3.16 -9.07 7.86
N LEU A 100 4.33 -8.43 7.64
CA LEU A 100 5.43 -9.08 6.93
C LEU A 100 5.95 -10.30 7.70
N LYS A 101 6.05 -10.19 9.03
CA LYS A 101 6.46 -11.29 9.89
C LYS A 101 5.48 -12.47 9.78
N TRP A 102 4.17 -12.23 9.91
CA TRP A 102 3.17 -13.29 9.80
C TRP A 102 3.14 -13.91 8.40
N LEU A 103 3.32 -13.12 7.34
CA LEU A 103 3.43 -13.65 5.99
C LEU A 103 4.56 -14.69 5.91
N VAL A 104 5.77 -14.33 6.35
CA VAL A 104 6.96 -15.18 6.17
C VAL A 104 6.98 -16.35 7.15
N GLU A 105 6.70 -16.11 8.43
CA GLU A 105 6.79 -17.15 9.47
C GLU A 105 5.60 -18.11 9.44
N GLU A 106 4.39 -17.61 9.16
CA GLU A 106 3.15 -18.38 9.34
C GLU A 106 2.46 -18.79 8.04
N ALA A 107 2.68 -18.10 6.93
CA ALA A 107 1.96 -18.36 5.67
C ALA A 107 2.83 -19.01 4.58
N LEU A 108 4.00 -18.44 4.26
CA LEU A 108 4.75 -18.79 3.04
C LEU A 108 5.14 -20.27 2.95
N TYR A 109 5.37 -20.94 4.07
CA TYR A 109 5.78 -22.35 4.11
C TYR A 109 4.62 -23.34 4.35
N ASP A 110 3.39 -22.84 4.46
CA ASP A 110 2.19 -23.63 4.73
C ASP A 110 1.30 -23.65 3.48
N GLU A 111 1.25 -24.79 2.79
CA GLU A 111 0.47 -24.99 1.56
C GLU A 111 -1.04 -24.78 1.74
N SER A 112 -1.54 -24.87 2.98
CA SER A 112 -2.95 -24.60 3.28
C SER A 112 -3.26 -23.10 3.36
N LYS A 113 -2.24 -22.26 3.54
CA LYS A 113 -2.38 -20.81 3.70
C LYS A 113 -1.90 -20.04 2.49
N CYS A 114 -0.89 -20.54 1.78
CA CYS A 114 -0.24 -19.78 0.72
C CYS A 114 0.17 -20.66 -0.47
N LEU A 115 0.00 -20.15 -1.69
CA LEU A 115 0.36 -20.85 -2.91
C LEU A 115 1.88 -21.04 -2.99
N GLN A 116 2.31 -22.30 -3.02
CA GLN A 116 3.73 -22.65 -3.03
C GLN A 116 4.39 -22.45 -4.41
N ASP A 117 3.60 -22.58 -5.49
CA ASP A 117 4.05 -22.29 -6.86
C ASP A 117 4.46 -20.82 -7.01
N ASP A 118 5.31 -20.52 -7.99
CA ASP A 118 5.79 -19.17 -8.29
C ASP A 118 4.93 -18.44 -9.33
N PHE A 119 4.06 -19.18 -10.03
CA PHE A 119 3.11 -18.66 -11.02
C PHE A 119 1.89 -18.03 -10.35
N GLY A 120 1.48 -16.87 -10.85
CA GLY A 120 0.20 -16.26 -10.53
C GLY A 120 0.26 -14.74 -10.38
N PRO A 121 -0.94 -14.09 -10.36
CA PRO A 121 -1.07 -12.69 -10.04
C PRO A 121 -0.63 -12.45 -8.58
N GLU A 122 0.53 -11.79 -8.45
CA GLU A 122 1.21 -11.52 -7.20
C GLU A 122 0.31 -10.92 -6.12
N ASP A 123 -0.44 -9.88 -6.46
CA ASP A 123 -1.26 -9.12 -5.53
C ASP A 123 -2.45 -9.93 -4.98
N LEU A 124 -3.06 -10.74 -5.83
CA LEU A 124 -4.14 -11.66 -5.45
C LEU A 124 -3.62 -12.80 -4.57
N GLU A 125 -2.49 -13.41 -4.92
CA GLU A 125 -1.89 -14.49 -4.13
C GLU A 125 -1.39 -13.97 -2.77
N LEU A 126 -0.72 -12.83 -2.73
CA LEU A 126 -0.34 -12.16 -1.49
C LEU A 126 -1.56 -11.87 -0.61
N GLY A 127 -2.63 -11.33 -1.21
CA GLY A 127 -3.88 -11.04 -0.52
C GLY A 127 -4.53 -12.26 0.11
N LYS A 128 -4.47 -13.43 -0.53
CA LYS A 128 -4.92 -14.72 0.04
C LYS A 128 -4.07 -15.11 1.24
N CYS A 129 -2.74 -15.10 1.10
CA CYS A 129 -1.84 -15.55 2.15
C CYS A 129 -2.01 -14.71 3.42
N LEU A 130 -2.06 -13.38 3.28
CA LEU A 130 -2.25 -12.45 4.38
C LEU A 130 -3.61 -12.65 5.08
N GLN A 131 -4.69 -12.84 4.34
CA GLN A 131 -6.01 -13.11 4.93
C GLN A 131 -6.04 -14.45 5.69
N ASN A 132 -5.37 -15.48 5.18
CA ASN A 132 -5.32 -16.80 5.81
C ASN A 132 -4.57 -16.82 7.15
N VAL A 133 -3.69 -15.84 7.39
CA VAL A 133 -3.02 -15.62 8.69
C VAL A 133 -3.62 -14.48 9.51
N GLY A 134 -4.76 -13.91 9.08
CA GLY A 134 -5.48 -12.91 9.86
C GLY A 134 -4.93 -11.48 9.78
N VAL A 135 -4.14 -11.16 8.74
CA VAL A 135 -3.70 -9.77 8.49
C VAL A 135 -4.90 -8.94 8.03
N ASN A 136 -5.05 -7.76 8.65
CA ASN A 136 -6.14 -6.83 8.41
C ASN A 136 -5.88 -5.99 7.17
N SER A 137 -6.86 -5.98 6.26
CA SER A 137 -6.89 -5.04 5.14
C SER A 137 -7.45 -3.69 5.63
N VAL A 138 -6.70 -2.61 5.43
CA VAL A 138 -7.07 -1.25 5.87
C VAL A 138 -7.80 -0.49 4.77
N ASP A 139 -8.82 0.29 5.12
CA ASP A 139 -9.44 1.26 4.20
C ASP A 139 -8.54 2.50 4.16
N THR A 140 -7.97 2.79 3.00
CA THR A 140 -6.96 3.84 2.81
C THR A 140 -7.55 5.14 2.30
N ARG A 141 -8.87 5.22 2.10
CA ARG A 141 -9.54 6.44 1.66
C ARG A 141 -9.49 7.50 2.76
N ASP A 142 -9.50 8.77 2.36
CA ASP A 142 -9.56 9.86 3.34
C ASP A 142 -10.93 9.96 4.03
N SER A 143 -11.06 10.85 5.01
CA SER A 143 -12.32 11.13 5.72
C SER A 143 -13.50 11.53 4.84
N TYR A 144 -13.26 11.93 3.58
CA TYR A 144 -14.31 12.20 2.59
C TYR A 144 -14.61 10.99 1.70
N GLY A 145 -13.96 9.85 1.94
CA GLY A 145 -14.07 8.63 1.14
C GLY A 145 -13.36 8.71 -0.21
N ARG A 146 -12.40 9.63 -0.39
CA ARG A 146 -11.62 9.76 -1.63
C ARG A 146 -10.40 8.85 -1.61
N GLU A 147 -10.08 8.29 -2.77
CA GLU A 147 -8.96 7.36 -2.92
C GLU A 147 -7.59 8.03 -2.68
N ARG A 148 -6.65 7.25 -2.16
CA ARG A 148 -5.23 7.62 -2.02
C ARG A 148 -4.30 6.80 -2.91
N PHE A 149 -4.68 5.58 -3.26
CA PHE A 149 -3.90 4.69 -4.13
C PHE A 149 -4.64 4.50 -5.45
N PHE A 150 -3.96 4.67 -6.59
CA PHE A 150 -4.63 4.72 -7.89
C PHE A 150 -4.01 3.75 -8.91
N TYR A 151 -4.87 3.03 -9.64
CA TYR A 151 -4.49 2.06 -10.68
C TYR A 151 -4.12 2.70 -12.03
N PHE A 152 -4.54 3.94 -12.24
CA PHE A 152 -4.27 4.69 -13.47
C PHE A 152 -3.54 6.01 -13.18
N PRO A 153 -3.03 6.68 -14.23
CA PRO A 153 -2.47 8.02 -14.08
C PRO A 153 -3.52 9.06 -13.68
N PRO A 154 -3.11 10.24 -13.19
CA PRO A 154 -4.03 11.27 -12.73
C PRO A 154 -5.09 11.69 -13.75
N GLU A 155 -4.74 11.76 -15.05
CA GLU A 155 -5.69 12.16 -16.10
C GLU A 155 -6.91 11.25 -16.20
N SER A 156 -6.76 9.97 -15.85
CA SER A 156 -7.86 9.00 -15.86
C SER A 156 -8.95 9.30 -14.83
N TYR A 157 -8.59 9.98 -13.75
CA TYR A 157 -9.53 10.30 -12.67
C TYR A 157 -10.02 11.74 -12.76
N ILE A 158 -9.14 12.66 -13.18
CA ILE A 158 -9.42 14.10 -13.16
C ILE A 158 -10.18 14.55 -14.41
N ILE A 159 -9.91 13.94 -15.57
CA ILE A 159 -10.57 14.33 -16.84
C ILE A 159 -11.91 13.59 -16.98
N PRO A 160 -13.05 14.32 -17.08
CA PRO A 160 -14.35 13.69 -17.24
C PRO A 160 -14.42 12.81 -18.51
N ASN A 161 -14.99 11.60 -18.37
CA ASN A 161 -15.15 10.62 -19.44
C ASN A 161 -13.84 10.09 -20.06
N TYR A 162 -12.69 10.25 -19.41
CA TYR A 162 -11.43 9.68 -19.89
C TYR A 162 -11.42 8.15 -19.79
N LEU A 163 -11.90 7.59 -18.68
CA LEU A 163 -12.05 6.15 -18.51
C LEU A 163 -13.35 5.64 -19.17
N PRO A 164 -13.28 4.60 -20.03
CA PRO A 164 -14.46 3.94 -20.59
C PRO A 164 -15.36 3.39 -19.50
N LYS A 165 -16.69 3.54 -19.62
CA LYS A 165 -17.67 3.11 -18.61
C LYS A 165 -17.81 1.58 -18.49
N ASP A 166 -17.41 0.85 -19.52
CA ASP A 166 -17.45 -0.61 -19.63
C ASP A 166 -16.12 -1.28 -19.25
N LEU A 167 -15.16 -0.50 -18.75
CA LEU A 167 -13.85 -1.00 -18.35
C LEU A 167 -13.98 -2.00 -17.19
N TRP A 168 -13.28 -3.13 -17.30
CA TRP A 168 -13.27 -4.20 -16.27
C TRP A 168 -12.92 -3.67 -14.87
N TYR A 169 -12.10 -2.62 -14.79
CA TYR A 169 -11.68 -1.94 -13.56
C TYR A 169 -12.86 -1.63 -12.63
N TRP A 170 -13.99 -1.19 -13.17
CA TRP A 170 -15.18 -0.84 -12.38
C TRP A 170 -15.73 -2.02 -11.58
N SER A 171 -15.61 -3.23 -12.13
CA SER A 171 -16.08 -4.46 -11.49
C SER A 171 -15.16 -4.91 -10.34
N PHE A 172 -13.89 -4.52 -10.38
CA PHE A 172 -12.90 -4.87 -9.38
C PHE A 172 -12.86 -3.87 -8.22
N LEU A 173 -13.34 -2.64 -8.37
CA LEU A 173 -13.30 -1.67 -7.28
C LEU A 173 -14.06 -2.13 -6.05
N TYR A 174 -13.39 -2.18 -4.89
CA TYR A 174 -14.05 -2.52 -3.62
C TYR A 174 -14.98 -1.41 -3.15
N TYR A 175 -14.51 -0.17 -3.25
CA TYR A 175 -15.26 1.04 -2.91
C TYR A 175 -15.69 1.81 -4.16
N PRO A 176 -16.82 2.54 -4.12
CA PRO A 176 -17.18 3.45 -5.21
C PRO A 176 -16.18 4.61 -5.27
N ILE A 177 -15.87 5.06 -6.48
CA ILE A 177 -14.97 6.21 -6.69
C ILE A 177 -15.72 7.40 -7.27
N THR A 178 -15.24 8.60 -6.95
CA THR A 178 -15.67 9.84 -7.60
C THR A 178 -14.71 10.17 -8.74
N LEU A 179 -15.21 10.73 -9.84
CA LEU A 179 -14.41 11.20 -10.97
C LEU A 179 -14.49 12.73 -11.10
N GLY A 180 -13.56 13.31 -11.85
CA GLY A 180 -13.38 14.75 -11.99
C GLY A 180 -12.47 15.32 -10.91
N MET A 181 -12.36 16.65 -10.85
CA MET A 181 -11.55 17.35 -9.84
C MET A 181 -11.80 16.90 -8.38
N PRO A 182 -13.01 16.50 -7.95
CA PRO A 182 -13.24 16.01 -6.59
C PRO A 182 -12.81 14.56 -6.32
N CYS A 183 -12.30 13.82 -7.33
CA CYS A 183 -12.03 12.38 -7.23
C CYS A 183 -11.14 12.00 -6.07
N CYS A 184 -10.12 12.83 -5.85
CA CYS A 184 -8.86 12.36 -5.34
C CYS A 184 -8.58 13.04 -4.02
N SER A 185 -8.03 12.29 -3.06
CA SER A 185 -7.63 12.86 -1.79
C SER A 185 -6.60 13.98 -2.04
N ASP A 186 -6.72 15.07 -1.29
CA ASP A 186 -5.68 16.12 -1.27
C ASP A 186 -4.34 15.59 -0.73
N THR A 187 -4.39 14.40 -0.13
CA THR A 187 -3.27 13.62 0.38
C THR A 187 -3.16 12.26 -0.34
N ALA A 188 -3.41 12.26 -1.66
CA ALA A 188 -3.20 11.11 -2.54
C ALA A 188 -1.74 10.63 -2.48
N ILE A 189 -1.54 9.32 -2.55
CA ILE A 189 -0.27 8.65 -2.29
C ILE A 189 0.38 8.16 -3.58
N THR A 190 -0.31 7.38 -4.40
CA THR A 190 0.28 6.76 -5.60
C THR A 190 -0.57 6.91 -6.84
N PHE A 191 0.09 7.05 -7.99
CA PHE A 191 -0.53 6.91 -9.30
C PHE A 191 0.28 5.92 -10.15
N HIS A 192 -0.39 4.89 -10.67
CA HIS A 192 0.23 3.85 -11.49
C HIS A 192 0.19 4.16 -13.00
N LYS A 193 1.00 3.45 -13.79
CA LYS A 193 1.14 3.61 -15.25
C LYS A 193 1.60 5.00 -15.67
N VAL A 194 2.38 5.64 -14.80
CA VAL A 194 2.91 6.97 -15.04
C VAL A 194 4.19 6.83 -15.86
N SER A 195 4.18 7.35 -17.08
CA SER A 195 5.38 7.34 -17.93
C SER A 195 6.51 8.18 -17.32
N PRO A 196 7.79 7.94 -17.68
CA PRO A 196 8.91 8.74 -17.18
C PRO A 196 8.73 10.25 -17.37
N SER A 197 8.18 10.66 -18.53
CA SER A 197 7.85 12.08 -18.79
C SER A 197 6.79 12.61 -17.83
N GLN A 198 5.76 11.83 -17.53
CA GLN A 198 4.74 12.22 -16.56
C GLN A 198 5.30 12.28 -15.14
N MET A 199 6.22 11.38 -14.75
CA MET A 199 6.87 11.45 -13.45
C MET A 199 7.59 12.78 -13.25
N HIS A 200 8.37 13.24 -14.24
CA HIS A 200 9.01 14.55 -14.19
C HIS A 200 8.02 15.71 -14.12
N ILE A 201 6.89 15.61 -14.82
CA ILE A 201 5.83 16.62 -14.75
C ILE A 201 5.20 16.65 -13.36
N LEU A 202 4.86 15.49 -12.78
CA LEU A 202 4.30 15.40 -11.44
C LEU A 202 5.27 15.94 -10.38
N GLU A 203 6.55 15.60 -10.48
CA GLU A 203 7.62 16.14 -9.61
C GLU A 203 7.64 17.67 -9.67
N TYR A 204 7.65 18.23 -10.88
CA TYR A 204 7.63 19.68 -11.07
C TYR A 204 6.36 20.31 -10.48
N LEU A 205 5.19 19.77 -10.78
CA LEU A 205 3.91 20.35 -10.35
C LEU A 205 3.69 20.26 -8.84
N ILE A 206 4.15 19.18 -8.19
CA ILE A 206 3.95 18.94 -6.75
C ILE A 206 5.03 19.68 -5.94
N TYR A 207 6.31 19.56 -6.31
CA TYR A 207 7.40 20.01 -5.45
C TYR A 207 8.07 21.31 -5.89
N HIS A 208 7.97 21.71 -7.16
CA HIS A 208 8.71 22.87 -7.67
C HIS A 208 7.83 24.06 -8.02
N LEU A 209 6.65 23.83 -8.60
CA LEU A 209 5.73 24.90 -8.99
C LEU A 209 5.13 25.54 -7.74
N ARG A 210 5.30 26.86 -7.60
CA ARG A 210 4.77 27.65 -6.48
C ARG A 210 4.02 28.86 -7.03
N PRO A 211 2.71 28.72 -7.32
CA PRO A 211 1.91 29.85 -7.76
C PRO A 211 1.87 30.92 -6.66
N TYR A 212 2.14 32.18 -7.03
CA TYR A 212 2.14 33.29 -6.09
C TYR A 212 0.79 33.45 -5.39
N GLY A 213 0.79 33.56 -4.06
CA GLY A 213 -0.40 33.78 -3.26
C GLY A 213 -1.20 32.53 -2.89
N ILE A 214 -0.76 31.32 -3.26
CA ILE A 214 -1.36 30.06 -2.84
C ILE A 214 -0.45 29.37 -1.82
N SER A 215 -0.98 29.08 -0.64
CA SER A 215 -0.33 28.28 0.39
C SER A 215 -1.20 27.07 0.72
N TYR A 216 -0.62 25.88 0.66
CA TYR A 216 -1.28 24.65 1.06
C TYR A 216 -0.87 24.37 2.51
N HIS A 217 -1.69 24.81 3.46
CA HIS A 217 -1.56 24.39 4.85
C HIS A 217 -2.43 23.15 5.05
N HIS A 218 -1.79 22.00 5.28
CA HIS A 218 -2.52 20.86 5.83
C HIS A 218 -2.86 21.19 7.27
N ASP A 219 -4.13 21.05 7.63
CA ASP A 219 -4.59 21.31 8.99
C ASP A 219 -4.13 20.15 9.88
N VAL A 220 -2.90 20.26 10.41
CA VAL A 220 -2.20 19.23 11.21
C VAL A 220 -3.00 18.86 12.48
N THR A 221 -4.01 19.64 12.83
CA THR A 221 -4.92 19.36 13.94
C THR A 221 -5.87 18.19 13.68
N GLN A 222 -6.12 17.86 12.41
CA GLN A 222 -6.74 16.58 12.07
C GLN A 222 -5.60 15.61 11.84
N GLY A 223 -5.30 14.79 12.86
CA GLY A 223 -4.35 13.69 12.69
C GLY A 223 -4.76 12.77 11.54
N PRO A 224 -3.86 11.86 11.12
CA PRO A 224 -4.22 10.82 10.16
C PRO A 224 -5.52 10.11 10.58
N ASP A 225 -6.39 9.83 9.60
CA ASP A 225 -7.68 9.18 9.82
C ASP A 225 -7.45 7.87 10.62
N THR A 226 -7.82 7.86 11.90
CA THR A 226 -7.55 6.74 12.79
C THR A 226 -8.47 5.57 12.45
N TYR A 227 -7.90 4.36 12.39
CA TYR A 227 -8.66 3.13 12.22
C TYR A 227 -9.60 2.91 13.41
N SER A 228 -10.92 2.98 13.19
CA SER A 228 -11.90 2.48 14.15
C SER A 228 -12.31 1.07 13.77
N GLU A 229 -11.98 0.11 14.62
CA GLU A 229 -12.34 -1.30 14.50
C GLU A 229 -13.85 -1.49 14.75
N SER A 230 -14.70 -1.05 13.80
CA SER A 230 -16.15 -1.17 13.94
C SER A 230 -16.78 -1.84 12.72
N SER A 231 -16.38 -3.09 12.45
CA SER A 231 -17.26 -4.08 11.85
C SER A 231 -16.61 -5.47 11.88
N SER A 232 -17.30 -6.42 12.53
CA SER A 232 -17.05 -7.88 12.59
C SER A 232 -16.19 -8.44 13.73
N ILE A 233 -16.62 -8.22 14.98
CA ILE A 233 -16.52 -9.27 16.01
C ILE A 233 -17.90 -9.43 16.66
N GLU A 234 -18.72 -10.33 16.11
CA GLU A 234 -19.78 -10.96 16.90
C GLU A 234 -19.18 -12.20 17.58
N GLY A 235 -19.14 -12.17 18.91
CA GLY A 235 -19.25 -13.36 19.73
C GLY A 235 -17.95 -13.95 20.30
N ARG A 236 -17.41 -13.35 21.35
CA ARG A 236 -16.99 -14.13 22.53
C ARG A 236 -17.03 -13.29 23.81
N ALA A 237 -17.85 -13.77 24.75
CA ALA A 237 -18.05 -13.19 26.06
C ALA A 237 -16.80 -13.30 26.95
N GLY A 238 -16.58 -12.31 27.83
CA GLY A 238 -15.83 -12.52 29.07
C GLY A 238 -14.99 -11.36 29.58
N THR A 239 -15.51 -10.71 30.63
CA THR A 239 -14.82 -10.04 31.76
C THR A 239 -14.12 -8.70 31.56
N SER A 240 -14.63 -7.71 32.31
CA SER A 240 -14.13 -6.35 32.49
C SER A 240 -12.83 -6.29 33.29
N LEU A 241 -11.87 -5.46 32.86
CA LEU A 241 -10.87 -4.88 33.74
C LEU A 241 -10.71 -3.39 33.40
N ASN A 242 -10.78 -2.57 34.45
CA ASN A 242 -10.57 -1.13 34.42
C ASN A 242 -9.10 -0.81 34.09
N ALA A 243 -8.86 0.18 33.23
CA ALA A 243 -7.53 0.77 33.02
C ALA A 243 -7.59 2.28 33.21
N THR A 244 -6.76 2.78 34.12
CA THR A 244 -6.40 4.18 34.32
C THR A 244 -5.42 4.66 33.24
N PRO A 245 -5.36 5.98 32.94
CA PRO A 245 -4.55 6.49 31.85
C PRO A 245 -3.06 6.57 32.22
N ALA A 246 -2.19 6.17 31.29
CA ALA A 246 -0.75 6.34 31.38
C ALA A 246 -0.28 7.36 30.33
N ASP A 247 0.72 8.13 30.75
CA ASP A 247 1.24 9.36 30.17
C ASP A 247 1.82 9.22 28.75
N GLU A 248 1.61 10.27 27.96
CA GLU A 248 2.26 10.51 26.66
C GLU A 248 3.77 10.73 26.82
N LYS A 249 4.56 9.95 26.08
CA LYS A 249 5.91 10.35 25.65
C LYS A 249 6.06 10.06 24.16
N PHE A 250 6.01 11.11 23.35
CA PHE A 250 6.41 11.10 21.95
C PHE A 250 7.92 10.91 21.83
N SER A 251 8.38 9.96 21.01
CA SER A 251 9.79 9.81 20.66
C SER A 251 10.01 9.53 19.17
N HIS A 252 10.83 10.40 18.57
CA HIS A 252 11.67 10.30 17.37
C HIS A 252 11.07 10.06 15.96
N PRO A 253 11.66 10.69 14.91
CA PRO A 253 11.13 10.66 13.56
C PRO A 253 11.43 9.33 12.87
N SER A 254 10.39 8.70 12.34
CA SER A 254 10.43 7.47 11.54
C SER A 254 11.31 7.64 10.29
N GLN A 255 12.27 6.72 10.12
CA GLN A 255 13.10 6.63 8.92
C GLN A 255 12.48 5.63 7.95
N MET A 256 12.09 6.09 6.77
CA MET A 256 11.62 5.24 5.68
C MET A 256 12.80 4.98 4.75
N LYS A 257 13.26 3.73 4.63
CA LYS A 257 14.20 3.31 3.59
C LYS A 257 13.39 2.70 2.46
N THR A 258 13.44 3.34 1.29
CA THR A 258 12.76 2.87 0.09
C THR A 258 13.63 1.84 -0.62
N ALA A 259 13.13 0.61 -0.79
CA ALA A 259 13.70 -0.35 -1.72
C ALA A 259 12.78 -0.43 -2.94
N GLN A 260 13.17 0.21 -4.05
CA GLN A 260 12.42 0.12 -5.30
C GLN A 260 12.54 -1.30 -5.87
N LEU A 261 11.40 -1.86 -6.29
CA LEU A 261 11.30 -3.11 -7.04
C LEU A 261 11.29 -2.75 -8.53
N SER A 262 12.17 -3.39 -9.29
CA SER A 262 12.36 -3.21 -10.73
C SER A 262 12.36 -4.60 -11.37
#